data_AF-A0A966J302-F1
#
_entry.id   AF-A0A966J302-F1
#
_cell.length_a   1.000
_cell.length_b   1.000
_cell.length_c   1.000
_cell.angle_alpha   90.00
_cell.angle_beta   90.00
_cell.angle_gamma   90.00
#
_symmetry.space_group_name_H-M   'P 1'
#
loop_
_entity.id
_entity.type
_entity.pdbx_description
1 polymer ?
#
loop_
_entity_poly.entity_id
_entity_poly.type
_entity_poly.pdbx_seq_one_letter_code
_entity_poly.pdbx_strand_id
1 'polypeptide(L)' 'REYGKVSGRDVSDAPFYLTFGLFKVAVIAQQIFARYEQGLTNDVRFSRLGEVVAALAETAERERRG' A
#
# COMPACT_ATOMS: atom_id res chain seq x y z
N ARG A 1 -3.66 5.21 19.49
CA ARG A 1 -4.00 6.61 19.90
C ARG A 1 -3.00 7.21 20.89
N GLU A 2 -2.10 6.43 21.51
CA GLU A 2 -1.08 6.96 22.44
C GLU A 2 -0.08 7.93 21.80
N TYR A 3 0.31 7.73 20.53
CA TYR A 3 1.21 8.65 19.83
C TYR A 3 0.70 10.09 19.76
N GLY A 4 -0.57 10.31 19.40
CA GLY A 4 -1.15 11.67 19.33
C GLY A 4 -1.20 12.36 20.69
N LYS A 5 -1.51 11.59 21.75
CA LYS A 5 -1.51 12.09 23.13
C LYS A 5 -0.12 12.49 23.62
N VAL A 6 0.90 11.65 23.35
CA VAL A 6 2.28 11.90 23.79
C VAL A 6 2.96 13.00 22.97
N SER A 7 2.67 13.08 21.66
CA SER A 7 3.28 14.07 20.77
C SER A 7 2.55 15.41 20.71
N GLY A 8 1.36 15.52 21.32
CA GLY A 8 0.50 16.69 21.22
C GLY A 8 -0.04 16.96 19.82
N ARG A 9 0.11 16.02 18.88
CA ARG A 9 -0.33 16.16 17.48
C ARG A 9 -1.75 15.65 17.33
N ASP A 10 -2.56 16.40 16.59
CA ASP A 10 -3.84 15.88 16.12
C ASP A 10 -3.60 14.74 15.11
N VAL A 11 -4.29 13.64 15.33
CA VAL A 11 -4.23 12.41 14.51
C VAL A 11 -5.62 12.04 13.99
N SER A 12 -6.56 12.99 14.00
CA SER A 12 -7.91 12.87 13.45
C SER A 12 -7.90 12.39 11.99
N ASP A 13 -6.93 12.86 11.18
CA ASP A 13 -6.75 12.48 9.77
C ASP A 13 -6.04 11.13 9.55
N ALA A 14 -5.76 10.36 10.60
CA ALA A 14 -5.06 9.07 10.49
C ALA A 14 -5.67 8.09 9.45
N PRO A 15 -7.00 7.99 9.27
CA PRO A 15 -7.60 7.13 8.24
C PRO A 15 -7.19 7.54 6.80
N PHE A 16 -7.06 8.83 6.53
CA PHE A 16 -6.61 9.33 5.23
C PHE A 16 -5.15 8.90 4.96
N TYR A 17 -4.25 9.12 5.93
CA TYR A 17 -2.84 8.76 5.77
C TYR A 17 -2.63 7.25 5.69
N LEU A 18 -3.46 6.46 6.37
CA LEU A 18 -3.45 5.00 6.24
C LEU A 18 -3.84 4.58 4.82
N THR A 19 -4.96 5.11 4.30
CA THR A 19 -5.43 4.84 2.94
C THR A 19 -4.40 5.25 1.89
N PHE A 20 -3.83 6.45 2.03
CA PHE A 20 -2.76 6.95 1.16
C PHE A 20 -1.51 6.07 1.22
N GLY A 21 -1.11 5.63 2.43
CA GLY A 21 0.01 4.73 2.63
C GLY A 21 -0.19 3.39 1.93
N LEU A 22 -1.36 2.78 2.08
CA LEU A 22 -1.73 1.52 1.40
C LEU A 22 -1.70 1.67 -0.13
N PHE A 23 -2.31 2.75 -0.64
CA PHE A 23 -2.30 3.06 -2.08
C PHE A 23 -0.86 3.22 -2.61
N LYS A 24 -0.01 3.96 -1.89
CA LYS A 24 1.39 4.17 -2.28
C LYS A 24 2.17 2.85 -2.34
N VAL A 25 1.96 1.95 -1.38
CA VAL A 25 2.60 0.62 -1.38
C VAL A 25 2.12 -0.23 -2.56
N ALA A 26 0.81 -0.22 -2.86
CA ALA A 26 0.27 -0.92 -4.02
C ALA A 26 0.89 -0.42 -5.33
N VAL A 27 1.01 0.90 -5.51
CA VAL A 27 1.65 1.50 -6.70
C VAL A 27 3.12 1.08 -6.84
N ILE A 28 3.88 1.03 -5.73
CA ILE A 28 5.28 0.57 -5.76
C ILE A 28 5.36 -0.90 -6.18
N ALA A 29 4.53 -1.76 -5.59
CA ALA A 29 4.48 -3.18 -5.95
C ALA A 29 4.10 -3.39 -7.43
N GLN A 30 3.13 -2.63 -7.93
CA GLN A 30 2.70 -2.68 -9.32
C GLN A 30 3.80 -2.26 -10.30
N GLN A 31 4.59 -1.23 -9.96
CA GLN A 31 5.72 -0.81 -10.80
C GLN A 31 6.85 -1.84 -10.85
N ILE A 32 7.13 -2.51 -9.74
CA ILE A 32 8.13 -3.59 -9.70
C ILE A 32 7.65 -4.78 -10.54
N PHE A 33 6.37 -5.16 -10.40
CA PHE A 33 5.75 -6.21 -11.22
C PHE A 33 5.80 -5.88 -12.72
N ALA A 34 5.44 -4.65 -13.11
CA ALA A 34 5.50 -4.22 -14.52
C ALA A 34 6.92 -4.30 -15.11
N ARG A 35 7.96 -3.98 -14.32
CA ARG A 35 9.36 -4.13 -14.73
C ARG A 35 9.77 -5.59 -14.88
N TYR A 36 9.26 -6.48 -14.03
CA TYR A 36 9.48 -7.92 -14.13
C TYR A 36 8.85 -8.49 -15.40
N GLU A 37 7.58 -8.15 -15.68
CA GLU A 37 6.87 -8.56 -16.90
C GLU A 37 7.56 -8.07 -18.18
N GLN A 38 8.21 -6.91 -18.14
CA GLN A 38 8.99 -6.37 -19.26
C GLN A 38 10.40 -6.98 -19.40
N GLY A 39 10.79 -7.92 -18.52
CA GLY A 39 12.13 -8.52 -18.51
C GLY A 39 13.25 -7.56 -18.07
N LEU A 40 12.90 -6.40 -17.49
CA LEU A 40 13.87 -5.42 -16.99
C LEU A 40 14.47 -5.84 -15.63
N THR A 41 13.85 -6.83 -14.97
CA THR A 41 14.36 -7.50 -13.78
C THR A 41 13.98 -8.99 -13.83
N ASN A 42 14.86 -9.86 -13.34
CA ASN A 42 14.71 -11.32 -13.44
C ASN A 42 14.48 -12.00 -12.09
N ASP A 43 14.22 -11.21 -11.04
CA ASP A 43 13.95 -11.77 -9.72
C ASP A 43 12.56 -12.39 -9.68
N VAL A 44 12.50 -13.73 -9.64
CA VAL A 44 11.26 -14.51 -9.63
C VAL A 44 10.34 -14.15 -8.47
N ARG A 45 10.85 -13.57 -7.38
CA ARG A 45 10.01 -13.09 -6.26
C ARG A 45 9.02 -12.01 -6.70
N PHE A 46 9.32 -11.27 -7.77
CA PHE A 46 8.46 -10.21 -8.28
C PHE A 46 7.28 -10.73 -9.11
N SER A 47 7.31 -11.96 -9.60
CA SER A 47 6.17 -12.58 -10.31
C SER A 47 4.87 -12.59 -9.49
N ARG A 48 4.99 -12.66 -8.17
CA ARG A 48 3.86 -12.72 -7.23
C ARG A 48 3.35 -11.35 -6.79
N LEU A 49 4.02 -10.26 -7.20
CA LEU A 49 3.62 -8.91 -6.78
C LEU A 49 2.28 -8.48 -7.39
N GLY A 50 1.88 -9.03 -8.54
CA GLY A 50 0.54 -8.81 -9.10
C GLY A 50 -0.58 -9.21 -8.13
N GLU A 51 -0.45 -10.37 -7.48
CA GLU A 51 -1.41 -10.86 -6.47
C GLU A 51 -1.43 -9.94 -5.23
N VAL A 52 -0.26 -9.46 -4.80
CA VAL A 52 -0.12 -8.54 -3.66
C VAL A 52 -0.81 -7.20 -3.94
N VAL A 53 -0.68 -6.67 -5.16
CA VAL A 53 -1.34 -5.42 -5.56
C VAL A 53 -2.87 -5.55 -5.49
N ALA A 54 -3.42 -6.66 -5.98
CA ALA A 54 -4.86 -6.91 -5.92
C ALA A 54 -5.38 -6.99 -4.48
N ALA A 55 -4.68 -7.73 -3.60
CA ALA A 55 -5.05 -7.86 -2.19
C ALA A 55 -5.00 -6.52 -1.43
N LEU A 56 -4.00 -5.68 -1.72
CA LEU A 56 -3.88 -4.34 -1.12
C LEU A 56 -5.01 -3.41 -1.58
N ALA A 57 -5.41 -3.49 -2.86
CA ALA A 57 -6.52 -2.70 -3.39
C ALA A 57 -7.86 -3.08 -2.75
N GLU A 58 -8.13 -4.38 -2.58
CA GLU A 58 -9.33 -4.86 -1.88
C GLU A 58 -9.38 -4.42 -0.42
N THR A 59 -8.23 -4.47 0.26
CA THR A 59 -8.12 -4.04 1.66
C THR A 59 -8.38 -2.53 1.80
N ALA A 60 -7.80 -1.72 0.91
CA ALA A 60 -8.02 -0.27 0.90
C ALA A 60 -9.50 0.10 0.63
N GLU A 61 -10.18 -0.58 -0.28
CA GLU A 61 -11.62 -0.37 -0.53
C GLU A 61 -12.49 -0.76 0.66
N ARG A 62 -12.10 -1.78 1.43
CA ARG A 62 -12.82 -2.21 2.63
C ARG A 62 -12.72 -1.17 3.74
N GLU A 63 -11.52 -0.64 3.99
CA GLU A 63 -11.28 0.43 4.96
C GLU A 63 -11.98 1.73 4.59
N ARG A 64 -12.14 2.03 3.28
CA ARG A 64 -12.89 3.21 2.81
C ARG A 64 -14.39 3.15 3.09
N ARG A 65 -14.96 1.94 3.25
CA ARG A 65 -16.40 1.72 3.42
C ARG A 65 -16.84 1.52 4.88
N GLY A 66 -15.89 1.36 5.80
CA GLY A 66 -16.14 1.26 7.24
C GLY A 66 -15.99 2.61 7.94
#